data_AF-A0A2J8XLX9-F1
#
_entry.id   AF-A0A2J8XLX9-F1
#
_cell.length_a   1.000
_cell.length_b   1.000
_cell.length_c   1.000
_cell.angle_alpha   90.00
_cell.angle_beta   90.00
_cell.angle_gamma   90.00
#
_symmetry.space_group_name_H-M   'P 1'
#
loop_
_entity.id
_entity.type
_entity.pdbx_description
1 polymer ?
#
loop_
_entity_poly.entity_id
_entity_poly.type
_entity_poly.pdbx_seq_one_letter_code
_entity_poly.pdbx_strand_id
1 'polypeptide(L)'
;MPFNGEKQCVGEDQPSDSDSSRFSESMTSLSDYECSRQSFTSDSSSKSSSPASTSPPRVVTFDEVMATARNLSNLTLAHEIAVNENFQLKQEALPENSLAGRVKHIVHQAFWDVLDSELNADPPEFEHAIKLFEEIREILLSFLTPGGNRLRNQICEVLDTDLIRQQAEHSAVDIQGLANYVISTMGKLCAPVRDNDIRELKATGNIVEVLRQIFHVLDLMEMDMANFTIMSLR
;
A
#
# COMPACT_ATOMS: atom_id res chain seq x y z
N MET A 1 48.42 14.16 -28.68
CA MET A 1 49.88 14.36 -28.53
C MET A 1 50.09 15.55 -27.60
N PRO A 2 51.08 15.56 -26.68
CA PRO A 2 51.50 14.50 -25.76
C PRO A 2 51.72 14.96 -24.28
N PHE A 3 51.81 13.96 -23.39
CA PHE A 3 52.69 13.76 -22.21
C PHE A 3 52.92 14.82 -21.09
N ASN A 4 52.52 14.45 -19.87
CA ASN A 4 53.40 14.12 -18.70
C ASN A 4 52.47 13.60 -17.56
N GLY A 5 52.60 12.40 -16.97
CA GLY A 5 53.78 11.72 -16.40
C GLY A 5 53.78 11.98 -14.88
N GLU A 6 53.12 11.15 -14.05
CA GLU A 6 53.72 10.14 -13.13
C GLU A 6 54.74 10.76 -12.12
N LYS A 7 54.74 10.55 -10.80
CA LYS A 7 54.48 9.34 -9.99
C LYS A 7 54.68 9.67 -8.47
N GLN A 8 53.92 8.97 -7.60
CA GLN A 8 54.42 8.22 -6.40
C GLN A 8 54.94 9.05 -5.18
N CYS A 9 54.78 8.72 -3.89
CA CYS A 9 54.67 7.45 -3.15
C CYS A 9 54.29 7.72 -1.66
N VAL A 10 53.57 6.78 -0.99
CA VAL A 10 53.75 6.23 0.39
C VAL A 10 53.81 7.21 1.60
N GLY A 11 53.18 6.99 2.78
CA GLY A 11 52.41 5.91 3.40
C GLY A 11 52.29 6.17 4.92
N GLU A 12 51.37 5.44 5.59
CA GLU A 12 51.34 5.07 7.03
C GLU A 12 51.23 6.22 8.07
N ASP A 13 50.63 6.12 9.26
CA ASP A 13 49.66 5.24 9.92
C ASP A 13 49.29 5.93 11.25
N GLN A 14 48.00 5.90 11.61
CA GLN A 14 47.43 5.90 12.98
C GLN A 14 47.81 7.03 13.99
N PRO A 15 47.28 7.00 15.23
CA PRO A 15 45.87 7.08 15.62
C PRO A 15 45.66 8.31 16.53
N SER A 16 44.42 8.75 16.75
CA SER A 16 44.15 9.69 17.85
C SER A 16 42.94 9.21 18.63
N ASP A 17 43.28 8.71 19.82
CA ASP A 17 42.39 8.28 20.88
C ASP A 17 41.49 9.42 21.36
N SER A 18 40.22 9.08 21.57
CA SER A 18 39.39 9.77 22.55
C SER A 18 38.50 8.73 23.20
N ASP A 19 39.10 8.03 24.16
CA ASP A 19 38.40 7.31 25.22
C ASP A 19 37.83 8.33 26.21
N SER A 20 36.51 8.33 26.40
CA SER A 20 35.97 8.48 27.74
C SER A 20 34.56 7.90 27.82
N SER A 21 34.52 6.77 28.52
CA SER A 21 33.40 6.15 29.20
C SER A 21 32.39 7.14 29.79
N ARG A 22 31.10 6.83 29.63
CA ARG A 22 30.25 6.39 30.75
C ARG A 22 28.87 6.00 30.22
N PHE A 23 28.53 4.75 30.51
CA PHE A 23 27.17 4.24 30.57
C PHE A 23 26.25 5.26 31.23
N SER A 24 25.15 5.61 30.56
CA SER A 24 24.04 6.30 31.19
C SER A 24 22.76 5.65 30.73
N GLU A 25 22.35 4.65 31.52
CA GLU A 25 21.01 4.12 31.58
C GLU A 25 20.05 5.26 31.91
N SER A 26 18.91 5.36 31.22
CA SER A 26 17.82 6.22 31.67
C SER A 26 16.52 5.44 31.66
N MET A 27 16.00 5.26 32.87
CA MET A 27 14.79 4.56 33.24
C MET A 27 13.56 5.16 32.57
N THR A 28 12.80 4.33 31.86
CA THR A 28 11.35 4.51 31.73
C THR A 28 10.67 3.55 32.68
N SER A 29 9.97 4.13 33.65
CA SER A 29 9.19 3.46 34.70
C SER A 29 8.26 2.39 34.12
N LEU A 30 8.62 1.12 34.31
CA LEU A 30 7.75 -0.02 34.08
C LEU A 30 7.20 -0.42 35.44
N SER A 31 5.93 -0.10 35.68
CA SER A 31 5.20 -0.54 36.86
C SER A 31 5.15 -2.06 36.91
N ASP A 32 5.49 -2.60 38.09
CA ASP A 32 5.50 -4.03 38.42
C ASP A 32 4.19 -4.72 38.04
N TYR A 33 4.26 -5.66 37.09
CA TYR A 33 3.26 -6.71 36.96
C TYR A 33 3.85 -8.00 37.58
N GLU A 34 3.32 -8.37 38.73
CA GLU A 34 3.64 -9.62 39.41
C GLU A 34 3.15 -10.81 38.58
N CYS A 35 4.09 -11.58 38.03
CA CYS A 35 3.82 -12.89 37.42
C CYS A 35 3.60 -13.92 38.55
N SER A 36 2.36 -14.04 39.02
CA SER A 36 1.96 -15.11 39.94
C SER A 36 1.95 -16.46 39.22
N ARG A 37 3.08 -17.18 39.30
CA ARG A 37 3.15 -18.63 39.05
C ARG A 37 2.37 -19.37 40.13
N GLN A 38 1.15 -19.80 39.84
CA GLN A 38 0.43 -20.73 40.72
C GLN A 38 0.73 -22.18 40.35
N SER A 39 1.42 -22.84 41.27
CA SER A 39 1.73 -24.27 41.30
C SER A 39 0.46 -25.11 41.45
N PHE A 40 0.37 -26.21 40.72
CA PHE A 40 -0.67 -27.22 40.90
C PHE A 40 -0.38 -28.03 42.16
N THR A 41 -1.08 -27.73 43.25
CA THR A 41 -1.20 -28.65 44.38
C THR A 41 -2.68 -28.94 44.61
N SER A 42 -3.02 -30.22 44.42
CA SER A 42 -4.36 -30.75 44.66
C SER A 42 -4.46 -31.13 46.13
N ASP A 43 -5.19 -30.35 46.91
CA ASP A 43 -5.65 -30.78 48.23
C ASP A 43 -7.17 -30.88 48.26
N SER A 44 -7.62 -32.14 48.31
CA SER A 44 -8.99 -32.50 48.63
C SER A 44 -9.25 -32.24 50.11
N SER A 45 -10.17 -31.32 50.41
CA SER A 45 -10.85 -31.33 51.71
C SER A 45 -12.31 -30.91 51.57
N SER A 46 -13.15 -31.75 52.15
CA SER A 46 -14.60 -31.72 52.08
C SER A 46 -15.22 -30.76 53.09
N LYS A 47 -16.11 -29.90 52.57
CA LYS A 47 -17.28 -29.27 53.22
C LYS A 47 -17.02 -28.27 54.37
N SER A 48 -17.27 -26.99 54.08
CA SER A 48 -18.29 -26.21 54.79
C SER A 48 -18.73 -25.03 53.93
N SER A 49 -20.04 -24.89 53.77
CA SER A 49 -20.76 -23.81 53.12
C SER A 49 -20.26 -22.41 53.51
N SER A 50 -19.73 -21.68 52.54
CA SER A 50 -19.70 -20.22 52.53
C SER A 50 -20.54 -19.74 51.35
N PRO A 51 -21.33 -18.66 51.51
CA PRO A 51 -22.19 -18.18 50.45
C PRO A 51 -21.29 -17.81 49.27
N ALA A 52 -21.71 -18.23 48.08
CA ALA A 52 -21.11 -17.75 46.84
C ALA A 52 -20.94 -16.24 46.97
N SER A 53 -19.71 -15.76 46.86
CA SER A 53 -19.42 -14.36 46.58
C SER A 53 -20.01 -14.08 45.21
N THR A 54 -21.32 -13.80 45.17
CA THR A 54 -22.02 -13.43 43.95
C THR A 54 -21.50 -12.05 43.59
N SER A 55 -20.52 -12.02 42.70
CA SER A 55 -20.11 -10.81 42.01
C SER A 55 -21.39 -10.10 41.55
N PRO A 56 -21.53 -8.78 41.77
CA PRO A 56 -22.70 -8.06 41.30
C PRO A 56 -22.93 -8.35 39.81
N PRO A 57 -24.17 -8.55 39.34
CA PRO A 57 -24.44 -8.84 37.93
C PRO A 57 -23.86 -7.69 37.10
N ARG A 58 -22.81 -8.00 36.33
CA ARG A 58 -22.19 -7.05 35.42
C ARG A 58 -23.21 -6.76 34.32
N VAL A 59 -23.72 -5.53 34.31
CA VAL A 59 -24.57 -5.05 33.22
C VAL A 59 -23.70 -4.94 31.99
N VAL A 60 -23.88 -5.88 31.05
CA VAL A 60 -23.19 -5.84 29.75
C VAL A 60 -23.84 -4.74 28.94
N THR A 61 -23.03 -3.77 28.48
CA THR A 61 -23.55 -2.67 27.65
C THR A 61 -23.75 -3.14 26.21
N PHE A 62 -24.63 -2.47 25.47
CA PHE A 62 -24.79 -2.73 24.04
C PHE A 62 -23.47 -2.59 23.27
N ASP A 63 -22.64 -1.62 23.67
CA ASP A 63 -21.31 -1.41 23.08
C ASP A 63 -20.36 -2.58 23.35
N GLU A 64 -20.39 -3.16 24.56
CA GLU A 64 -19.62 -4.38 24.88
C GLU A 64 -20.06 -5.57 24.02
N VAL A 65 -21.37 -5.71 23.77
CA VAL A 65 -21.89 -6.77 22.88
C VAL A 65 -21.41 -6.55 21.45
N MET A 66 -21.53 -5.34 20.91
CA MET A 66 -21.09 -5.02 19.55
C MET A 66 -19.58 -5.17 19.38
N ALA A 67 -18.79 -4.77 20.38
CA ALA A 67 -17.34 -4.98 20.39
C ALA A 67 -16.99 -6.47 20.39
N THR A 68 -17.68 -7.27 21.21
CA THR A 68 -17.48 -8.72 21.26
C THR A 68 -17.85 -9.39 19.93
N ALA A 69 -18.94 -8.98 19.28
CA ALA A 69 -19.34 -9.48 17.97
C ALA A 69 -18.26 -9.20 16.91
N ARG A 70 -17.70 -7.99 16.88
CA ARG A 70 -16.57 -7.66 15.98
C ARG A 70 -15.34 -8.51 16.27
N ASN A 71 -15.00 -8.71 17.54
CA ASN A 71 -13.85 -9.53 17.92
C ASN A 71 -14.00 -10.99 17.47
N LEU A 72 -15.20 -11.56 17.60
CA LEU A 72 -15.48 -12.93 17.12
C LEU A 72 -15.38 -13.02 15.60
N SER A 73 -15.89 -12.03 14.86
CA SER A 73 -15.73 -11.98 13.41
C SER A 73 -14.26 -11.87 13.00
N ASN A 74 -13.48 -11.01 13.66
CA ASN A 74 -12.04 -10.86 13.41
C ASN A 74 -11.27 -12.16 13.71
N LEU A 75 -11.61 -12.85 14.80
CA LEU A 75 -10.99 -14.14 15.15
C LEU A 75 -11.33 -15.22 14.12
N THR A 76 -12.58 -15.25 13.67
CA THR A 76 -13.03 -16.19 12.63
C THR A 76 -12.28 -15.94 11.32
N LEU A 77 -12.15 -14.67 10.92
CA LEU A 77 -11.40 -14.28 9.73
C LEU A 77 -9.90 -14.61 9.88
N ALA A 78 -9.29 -14.33 11.03
CA ALA A 78 -7.89 -14.67 11.29
C ALA A 78 -7.65 -16.19 11.20
N HIS A 79 -8.56 -16.99 11.74
CA HIS A 79 -8.53 -18.44 11.59
C HIS A 79 -8.66 -18.87 10.13
N GLU A 80 -9.60 -18.28 9.37
CA GLU A 80 -9.75 -18.56 7.94
C GLU A 80 -8.47 -18.22 7.16
N ILE A 81 -7.89 -17.04 7.38
CA ILE A 81 -6.64 -16.62 6.77
C ILE A 81 -5.51 -17.59 7.13
N ALA A 82 -5.41 -18.05 8.39
CA ALA A 82 -4.33 -18.92 8.83
C ALA A 82 -4.47 -20.37 8.34
N VAL A 83 -5.70 -20.89 8.22
CA VAL A 83 -5.95 -22.31 7.93
C VAL A 83 -6.24 -22.57 6.44
N ASN A 84 -6.89 -21.64 5.74
CA ASN A 84 -7.22 -21.81 4.33
C ASN A 84 -6.06 -21.33 3.44
N GLU A 85 -5.24 -22.27 2.94
CA GLU A 85 -4.13 -21.97 2.04
C GLU A 85 -4.56 -21.19 0.79
N ASN A 86 -5.79 -21.42 0.32
CA ASN A 86 -6.34 -20.79 -0.88
C ASN A 86 -7.11 -19.49 -0.59
N PHE A 87 -7.05 -18.95 0.63
CA PHE A 87 -7.72 -17.68 0.94
C PHE A 87 -7.11 -16.55 0.11
N GLN A 88 -7.98 -15.81 -0.58
CA GLN A 88 -7.69 -14.65 -1.40
C GLN A 88 -8.81 -13.62 -1.23
N LEU A 89 -8.43 -12.36 -1.04
CA LEU A 89 -9.31 -11.22 -1.23
C LEU A 89 -9.80 -11.19 -2.67
N LYS A 90 -11.11 -10.98 -2.81
CA LYS A 90 -11.77 -10.81 -4.10
C LYS A 90 -12.37 -9.43 -4.14
N GLN A 91 -12.35 -8.82 -5.31
CA GLN A 91 -13.10 -7.60 -5.53
C GLN A 91 -14.60 -7.92 -5.45
N GLU A 92 -15.28 -7.41 -4.44
CA GLU A 92 -16.74 -7.54 -4.37
C GLU A 92 -17.37 -6.64 -5.42
N ALA A 93 -17.92 -7.25 -6.46
CA ALA A 93 -18.75 -6.54 -7.41
C ALA A 93 -20.06 -6.15 -6.72
N LEU A 94 -20.36 -4.85 -6.67
CA LEU A 94 -21.68 -4.39 -6.26
C LEU A 94 -22.73 -5.03 -7.19
N PRO A 95 -23.89 -5.47 -6.69
CA PRO A 95 -24.94 -6.00 -7.54
C PRO A 95 -25.28 -4.99 -8.63
N GLU A 96 -25.33 -5.42 -9.89
CA GLU A 96 -25.53 -4.54 -11.07
C GLU A 96 -26.79 -3.67 -10.95
N ASN A 97 -27.82 -4.20 -10.27
CA ASN A 97 -29.10 -3.51 -10.07
C ASN A 97 -29.18 -2.69 -8.77
N SER A 98 -28.11 -2.63 -7.99
CA SER A 98 -28.06 -1.81 -6.78
C SER A 98 -27.99 -0.33 -7.14
N LEU A 99 -28.60 0.53 -6.31
CA LEU A 99 -28.48 1.98 -6.46
C LEU A 99 -27.01 2.41 -6.40
N ALA A 100 -26.25 1.85 -5.44
CA ALA A 100 -24.83 2.14 -5.27
C ALA A 100 -24.01 1.77 -6.51
N GLY A 101 -24.25 0.60 -7.12
CA GLY A 101 -23.58 0.17 -8.35
C GLY A 101 -23.86 1.12 -9.52
N ARG A 102 -25.13 1.52 -9.70
CA ARG A 102 -25.50 2.51 -10.73
C ARG A 102 -24.84 3.87 -10.50
N VAL A 103 -24.85 4.37 -9.26
CA VAL A 103 -24.20 5.65 -8.92
C VAL A 103 -22.70 5.58 -9.20
N LYS A 104 -22.02 4.51 -8.77
CA LYS A 104 -20.60 4.28 -9.07
C LYS A 104 -20.35 4.31 -10.58
N HIS A 105 -21.13 3.55 -11.35
CA HIS A 105 -20.98 3.49 -12.80
C HIS A 105 -21.15 4.87 -13.46
N ILE A 106 -22.19 5.63 -13.10
CA ILE A 106 -22.45 6.96 -13.67
C ILE A 106 -21.32 7.94 -13.33
N VAL A 107 -20.83 7.94 -12.09
CA VAL A 107 -19.74 8.84 -11.68
C VAL A 107 -18.44 8.52 -12.41
N HIS A 108 -18.06 7.24 -12.47
CA HIS A 108 -16.86 6.83 -13.22
C HIS A 108 -17.01 7.14 -14.71
N GLN A 109 -18.16 6.86 -15.31
CA GLN A 109 -18.42 7.17 -16.72
C GLN A 109 -18.31 8.68 -16.98
N ALA A 110 -18.93 9.51 -16.15
CA ALA A 110 -18.88 10.96 -16.29
C ALA A 110 -17.45 11.52 -16.21
N PHE A 111 -16.59 10.95 -15.37
CA PHE A 111 -15.17 11.33 -15.32
C PHE A 111 -14.47 11.07 -16.66
N TRP A 112 -14.65 9.88 -17.24
CA TRP A 112 -14.04 9.55 -18.53
C TRP A 112 -14.64 10.35 -19.69
N ASP A 113 -15.94 10.65 -19.66
CA ASP A 113 -16.59 11.50 -20.65
C ASP A 113 -16.04 12.94 -20.62
N VAL A 114 -15.79 13.48 -19.41
CA VAL A 114 -15.14 14.79 -19.25
C VAL A 114 -13.71 14.75 -19.75
N LEU A 115 -12.91 13.74 -19.38
CA LEU A 115 -11.53 13.60 -19.85
C LEU A 115 -11.46 13.50 -21.38
N ASP A 116 -12.35 12.73 -22.01
CA ASP A 116 -12.42 12.64 -23.47
C ASP A 116 -12.82 13.97 -24.10
N SER A 117 -13.77 14.70 -23.50
CA SER A 117 -14.15 16.03 -23.98
C SER A 117 -13.00 17.05 -23.87
N GLU A 118 -12.21 17.01 -22.79
CA GLU A 118 -11.08 17.93 -22.56
C GLU A 118 -9.94 17.68 -23.54
N LEU A 119 -9.56 16.42 -23.76
CA LEU A 119 -8.47 16.05 -24.66
C LEU A 119 -8.80 16.28 -26.13
N ASN A 120 -10.09 16.25 -26.49
CA ASN A 120 -10.57 16.54 -27.85
C ASN A 120 -10.99 18.00 -28.07
N ALA A 121 -10.89 18.87 -27.05
CA ALA A 121 -11.19 20.29 -27.18
C ALA A 121 -10.13 21.03 -28.04
N ASP A 122 -10.48 22.24 -28.51
CA ASP A 122 -9.58 23.11 -29.27
C ASP A 122 -9.53 24.53 -28.63
N PRO A 123 -8.47 24.88 -27.87
CA PRO A 123 -7.29 24.07 -27.55
C PRO A 123 -7.57 22.95 -26.53
N PRO A 124 -6.76 21.87 -26.49
CA PRO A 124 -6.95 20.78 -25.52
C PRO A 124 -6.73 21.23 -24.08
N GLU A 125 -7.55 20.69 -23.17
CA GLU A 125 -7.40 20.88 -21.73
C GLU A 125 -6.85 19.60 -21.08
N PHE A 126 -6.01 19.74 -20.05
CA PHE A 126 -5.28 18.61 -19.45
C PHE A 126 -5.48 18.48 -17.93
N GLU A 127 -6.38 19.26 -17.32
CA GLU A 127 -6.54 19.29 -15.86
C GLU A 127 -6.90 17.91 -15.29
N HIS A 128 -7.83 17.17 -15.90
CA HIS A 128 -8.16 15.82 -15.42
C HIS A 128 -7.05 14.81 -15.71
N ALA A 129 -6.36 14.94 -16.85
CA ALA A 129 -5.22 14.08 -17.17
C ALA A 129 -4.06 14.25 -16.16
N ILE A 130 -3.77 15.48 -15.73
CA ILE A 130 -2.73 15.78 -14.74
C ILE A 130 -3.06 15.12 -13.40
N LYS A 131 -4.29 15.28 -12.90
CA LYS A 131 -4.75 14.61 -11.67
C LYS A 131 -4.66 13.09 -11.79
N LEU A 132 -4.98 12.57 -12.97
CA LEU A 132 -4.90 11.15 -13.24
C LEU A 132 -3.45 10.64 -13.11
N PHE A 133 -2.47 11.35 -13.68
CA PHE A 133 -1.05 10.98 -13.53
C PHE A 133 -0.52 11.16 -12.11
N GLU A 134 -1.04 12.14 -11.36
CA GLU A 134 -0.76 12.29 -9.93
C GLU A 134 -1.18 11.02 -9.15
N GLU A 135 -2.40 10.56 -9.37
CA GLU A 135 -2.93 9.38 -8.70
C GLU A 135 -2.19 8.10 -9.12
N ILE A 136 -1.92 7.93 -10.42
CA ILE A 136 -1.08 6.84 -10.93
C ILE A 136 0.29 6.83 -10.23
N ARG A 137 0.92 8.00 -10.10
CA ARG A 137 2.23 8.12 -9.44
C ARG A 137 2.14 7.61 -8.01
N GLU A 138 1.16 8.05 -7.23
CA GLU A 138 1.02 7.63 -5.83
C GLU A 138 0.76 6.12 -5.71
N ILE A 139 -0.08 5.55 -6.58
CA ILE A 139 -0.33 4.11 -6.62
C ILE A 139 0.96 3.35 -6.95
N LEU A 140 1.70 3.75 -7.99
CA LEU A 140 2.97 3.11 -8.36
C LEU A 140 4.00 3.17 -7.23
N LEU A 141 4.06 4.29 -6.51
CA LEU A 141 4.94 4.47 -5.37
C LEU A 141 4.55 3.57 -4.19
N SER A 142 3.26 3.29 -4.01
CA SER A 142 2.76 2.40 -2.95
C SER A 142 3.24 0.95 -3.09
N PHE A 143 3.54 0.50 -4.31
CA PHE A 143 4.09 -0.83 -4.57
C PHE A 143 5.57 -0.98 -4.22
N LEU A 144 6.28 0.13 -3.99
CA LEU A 144 7.72 0.09 -3.74
C LEU A 144 8.04 -0.18 -2.26
N THR A 145 8.95 -1.12 -2.01
CA THR A 145 9.49 -1.37 -0.67
C THR A 145 10.39 -0.20 -0.20
N PRO A 146 10.41 0.13 1.11
CA PRO A 146 11.34 1.11 1.67
C PRO A 146 12.79 0.72 1.34
N GLY A 147 13.46 1.47 0.45
CA GLY A 147 14.81 1.19 -0.03
C GLY A 147 14.97 1.19 -1.56
N GLY A 148 13.88 1.14 -2.32
CA GLY A 148 13.85 1.23 -3.78
C GLY A 148 14.11 2.63 -4.35
N ASN A 149 15.17 3.30 -3.92
CA ASN A 149 15.38 4.73 -4.14
C ASN A 149 15.48 5.12 -5.62
N ARG A 150 16.09 4.25 -6.45
CA ARG A 150 16.31 4.57 -7.88
C ARG A 150 15.00 4.60 -8.68
N LEU A 151 14.18 3.56 -8.58
CA LEU A 151 12.92 3.49 -9.33
C LEU A 151 11.92 4.53 -8.79
N ARG A 152 11.90 4.74 -7.46
CA ARG A 152 11.14 5.82 -6.83
C ARG A 152 11.48 7.18 -7.43
N ASN A 153 12.76 7.53 -7.48
CA ASN A 153 13.20 8.82 -8.04
C ASN A 153 12.80 8.93 -9.51
N GLN A 154 12.99 7.87 -10.30
CA GLN A 154 12.61 7.86 -11.70
C GLN A 154 11.10 8.10 -11.90
N ILE A 155 10.24 7.47 -11.07
CA ILE A 155 8.78 7.70 -11.12
C ILE A 155 8.47 9.15 -10.76
N CYS A 156 9.04 9.69 -9.69
CA CYS A 156 8.80 11.07 -9.27
C CYS A 156 9.27 12.10 -10.31
N GLU A 157 10.39 11.83 -11.01
CA GLU A 157 10.94 12.72 -12.04
C GLU A 157 10.11 12.72 -13.32
N VAL A 158 9.63 11.55 -13.77
CA VAL A 158 8.86 11.44 -15.01
C VAL A 158 7.40 11.84 -14.81
N LEU A 159 6.80 11.47 -13.67
CA LEU A 159 5.42 11.82 -13.30
C LEU A 159 5.41 13.03 -12.34
N ASP A 160 6.16 14.06 -12.68
CA ASP A 160 6.15 15.33 -11.96
C ASP A 160 4.96 16.18 -12.43
N THR A 161 3.96 16.34 -11.56
CA THR A 161 2.70 17.03 -11.88
C THR A 161 2.90 18.51 -12.16
N ASP A 162 3.86 19.17 -11.50
CA ASP A 162 4.19 20.57 -11.74
C ASP A 162 4.82 20.73 -13.12
N LEU A 163 5.73 19.81 -13.49
CA LEU A 163 6.33 19.79 -14.82
C LEU A 163 5.31 19.48 -15.92
N ILE A 164 4.43 18.48 -15.72
CA ILE A 164 3.38 18.13 -16.68
C ILE A 164 2.43 19.31 -16.88
N ARG A 165 2.05 20.02 -15.80
CA ARG A 165 1.23 21.23 -15.87
C ARG A 165 1.91 22.33 -16.70
N GLN A 166 3.18 22.60 -16.44
CA GLN A 166 3.96 23.57 -17.23
C GLN A 166 4.04 23.17 -18.72
N GLN A 167 4.23 21.89 -19.02
CA GLN A 167 4.24 21.39 -20.39
C GLN A 167 2.86 21.54 -21.07
N ALA A 168 1.77 21.33 -20.33
CA ALA A 168 0.41 21.49 -20.82
C ALA A 168 0.10 22.95 -21.19
N GLU A 169 0.48 23.91 -20.33
CA GLU A 169 0.33 25.36 -20.59
C GLU A 169 1.03 25.82 -21.86
N HIS A 170 2.13 25.15 -22.24
CA HIS A 170 2.91 25.44 -23.43
C HIS A 170 2.61 24.50 -24.62
N SER A 171 1.55 23.69 -24.55
CA SER A 171 1.17 22.73 -25.62
C SER A 171 2.30 21.76 -26.00
N ALA A 172 3.12 21.38 -25.01
CA ALA A 172 4.30 20.53 -25.18
C ALA A 172 4.17 19.17 -24.47
N VAL A 173 3.06 18.93 -23.76
CA VAL A 173 2.84 17.69 -23.01
C VAL A 173 2.61 16.49 -23.93
N ASP A 174 3.32 15.39 -23.66
CA ASP A 174 3.18 14.12 -24.38
C ASP A 174 2.44 13.09 -23.50
N ILE A 175 1.11 13.12 -23.54
CA ILE A 175 0.25 12.21 -22.76
C ILE A 175 0.48 10.74 -23.18
N GLN A 176 0.75 10.48 -24.45
CA GLN A 176 1.03 9.13 -24.96
C GLN A 176 2.37 8.62 -24.42
N GLY A 177 3.40 9.46 -24.41
CA GLY A 177 4.70 9.14 -23.82
C GLY A 177 4.60 8.81 -22.33
N LEU A 178 3.84 9.61 -21.58
CA LEU A 178 3.58 9.38 -20.15
C LEU A 178 2.83 8.06 -19.91
N ALA A 179 1.78 7.78 -20.68
CA ALA A 179 1.05 6.52 -20.58
C ALA A 179 1.94 5.30 -20.88
N ASN A 180 2.79 5.38 -21.92
CA ASN A 180 3.74 4.32 -22.25
C ASN A 180 4.80 4.10 -21.15
N TYR A 181 5.26 5.17 -20.51
CA TYR A 181 6.14 5.09 -19.35
C TYR A 181 5.45 4.37 -18.18
N VAL A 182 4.20 4.72 -17.88
CA VAL A 182 3.40 4.07 -16.85
C VAL A 182 3.24 2.58 -17.13
N ILE A 183 2.80 2.20 -18.33
CA ILE A 183 2.65 0.78 -18.73
C ILE A 183 3.97 0.01 -18.59
N SER A 184 5.08 0.64 -18.99
CA SER A 184 6.41 0.03 -18.88
C SER A 184 6.88 -0.11 -17.43
N THR A 185 6.43 0.78 -16.55
CA THR A 185 6.72 0.73 -15.11
C THR A 185 5.86 -0.32 -14.43
N MET A 186 4.56 -0.38 -14.74
CA MET A 186 3.64 -1.43 -14.29
C MET A 186 4.17 -2.81 -14.66
N GLY A 187 4.64 -3.01 -15.90
CA GLY A 187 5.22 -4.28 -16.34
C GLY A 187 6.50 -4.72 -15.59
N LYS A 188 7.17 -3.81 -14.86
CA LYS A 188 8.30 -4.17 -13.97
C LYS A 188 7.86 -4.48 -12.54
N LEU A 189 6.69 -4.02 -12.14
CA LEU A 189 6.16 -4.10 -10.77
C LEU A 189 5.09 -5.19 -10.62
N CYS A 190 4.39 -5.54 -11.68
CA CYS A 190 3.27 -6.47 -11.62
C CYS A 190 3.71 -7.93 -11.42
N ALA A 191 2.79 -8.74 -10.91
CA ALA A 191 2.96 -10.18 -10.85
C ALA A 191 2.85 -10.80 -12.27
N PRO A 192 3.50 -11.97 -12.53
CA PRO A 192 3.48 -12.61 -13.85
C PRO A 192 2.08 -12.89 -14.41
N VAL A 193 1.08 -13.05 -13.55
CA VAL A 193 -0.33 -13.26 -13.94
C VAL A 193 -0.95 -12.05 -14.65
N ARG A 194 -0.32 -10.86 -14.58
CA ARG A 194 -0.76 -9.61 -15.22
C ARG A 194 -0.01 -9.29 -16.51
N ASP A 195 0.98 -10.11 -16.91
CA ASP A 195 1.80 -9.87 -18.12
C ASP A 195 0.97 -9.75 -19.40
N ASN A 196 -0.16 -10.47 -19.47
CA ASN A 196 -1.09 -10.39 -20.61
C ASN A 196 -1.82 -9.04 -20.61
N ASP A 197 -2.32 -8.59 -19.46
CA ASP A 197 -3.01 -7.30 -19.32
C ASP A 197 -2.07 -6.14 -19.73
N ILE A 198 -0.81 -6.17 -19.29
CA ILE A 198 0.22 -5.19 -19.70
C ILE A 198 0.47 -5.20 -21.22
N ARG A 199 0.36 -6.37 -21.86
CA ARG A 199 0.53 -6.49 -23.32
C ARG A 199 -0.67 -5.91 -24.06
N GLU A 200 -1.87 -6.14 -23.55
CA GLU A 200 -3.11 -5.59 -24.11
C GLU A 200 -3.13 -4.06 -24.02
N LEU A 201 -2.66 -3.48 -22.92
CA LEU A 201 -2.50 -2.03 -22.77
C LEU A 201 -1.67 -1.38 -23.89
N LYS A 202 -0.62 -2.07 -24.36
CA LYS A 202 0.24 -1.56 -25.44
C LYS A 202 -0.40 -1.65 -26.83
N ALA A 203 -1.46 -2.43 -26.99
CA ALA A 203 -2.14 -2.63 -28.27
C ALA A 203 -3.30 -1.63 -28.49
N THR A 204 -3.74 -0.95 -27.44
CA THR A 204 -4.86 0.00 -27.50
C THR A 204 -4.43 1.33 -28.11
N GLY A 205 -5.22 1.86 -29.05
CA GLY A 205 -4.88 3.07 -29.82
C GLY A 205 -5.47 4.39 -29.28
N ASN A 206 -6.58 4.36 -28.55
CA ASN A 206 -7.20 5.56 -27.99
C ASN A 206 -6.61 5.86 -26.60
N ILE A 207 -6.14 7.09 -26.37
CA ILE A 207 -5.47 7.49 -25.13
C ILE A 207 -6.36 7.39 -23.89
N VAL A 208 -7.63 7.80 -23.98
CA VAL A 208 -8.56 7.76 -22.86
C VAL A 208 -8.83 6.31 -22.47
N GLU A 209 -9.00 5.43 -23.46
CA GLU A 209 -9.18 4.00 -23.21
C GLU A 209 -7.91 3.38 -22.61
N VAL A 210 -6.72 3.77 -23.08
CA VAL A 210 -5.45 3.33 -22.46
C VAL A 210 -5.39 3.76 -20.99
N LEU A 211 -5.66 5.02 -20.68
CA LEU A 211 -5.64 5.55 -19.31
C LEU A 211 -6.67 4.84 -18.43
N ARG A 212 -7.87 4.58 -18.95
CA ARG A 212 -8.91 3.82 -18.25
C ARG A 212 -8.47 2.41 -17.93
N GLN A 213 -7.87 1.71 -18.89
CA GLN A 213 -7.39 0.35 -18.66
C GLN A 213 -6.16 0.31 -17.75
N ILE A 214 -5.28 1.33 -17.78
CA ILE A 214 -4.20 1.48 -16.81
C ILE A 214 -4.76 1.45 -15.38
N PHE A 215 -5.79 2.25 -15.07
CA PHE A 215 -6.42 2.24 -13.74
C PHE A 215 -6.99 0.88 -13.39
N HIS A 216 -7.68 0.25 -14.33
CA HIS A 216 -8.22 -1.08 -14.10
C HIS A 216 -7.13 -2.10 -13.72
N VAL A 217 -6.00 -2.09 -14.43
CA VAL A 217 -4.89 -3.00 -14.11
C VAL A 217 -4.19 -2.61 -12.82
N LEU A 218 -4.09 -1.31 -12.49
CA LEU A 218 -3.58 -0.85 -11.19
C LEU A 218 -4.44 -1.36 -10.02
N ASP A 219 -5.77 -1.30 -10.12
CA ASP A 219 -6.69 -1.86 -9.10
C ASP A 219 -6.44 -3.36 -8.89
N LEU A 220 -6.20 -4.10 -9.97
CA LEU A 220 -5.87 -5.53 -9.91
C LEU A 220 -4.49 -5.75 -9.27
N MET A 221 -3.51 -4.92 -9.58
CA MET A 221 -2.17 -4.97 -8.96
C MET A 221 -2.22 -4.67 -7.46
N GLU A 222 -3.06 -3.74 -7.01
CA GLU A 222 -3.29 -3.50 -5.57
C GLU A 222 -3.86 -4.73 -4.88
N MET A 223 -4.84 -5.39 -5.51
CA MET A 223 -5.41 -6.64 -5.01
C MET A 223 -4.37 -7.76 -4.95
N ASP A 224 -3.53 -7.88 -5.99
CA ASP A 224 -2.43 -8.85 -6.03
C ASP A 224 -1.44 -8.61 -4.89
N MET A 225 -1.08 -7.35 -4.61
CA MET A 225 -0.19 -6.97 -3.52
C MET A 225 -0.80 -7.24 -2.14
N ALA A 226 -2.09 -6.96 -1.95
CA ALA A 226 -2.80 -7.27 -0.71
C ALA A 226 -2.84 -8.78 -0.47
N ASN A 227 -3.17 -9.56 -1.50
CA ASN A 227 -3.18 -11.03 -1.44
C ASN A 227 -1.78 -11.60 -1.17
N PHE A 228 -0.75 -11.09 -1.85
CA PHE A 228 0.63 -11.47 -1.60
C PHE A 228 1.07 -11.17 -0.16
N THR A 229 0.70 -10.01 0.36
CA THR A 229 1.00 -9.61 1.76
C THR A 229 0.32 -10.54 2.76
N ILE A 230 -0.94 -10.93 2.51
CA ILE A 230 -1.63 -11.90 3.35
C ILE A 230 -0.92 -13.26 3.30
N MET A 231 -0.51 -13.71 2.12
CA MET A 231 0.21 -14.98 1.97
C MET A 231 1.60 -14.95 2.63
N SER A 232 2.30 -13.81 2.64
CA SER A 232 3.64 -13.71 3.23
C SER A 232 3.64 -13.62 4.76
N LEU A 233 2.49 -13.31 5.37
CA LEU A 233 2.30 -13.28 6.82
C LEU A 233 1.88 -14.63 7.43
N ARG A 234 1.52 -15.61 6.59
CA ARG A 234 1.25 -17.00 7.02
C ARG A 234 2.55 -17.75 7.24
#